data_AF-A0AA96XIB5-F1
#
_entry.id   AF-A0AA96XIB5-F1
#
_cell.length_a   1.000
_cell.length_b   1.000
_cell.length_c   1.000
_cell.angle_alpha   90.00
_cell.angle_beta   90.00
_cell.angle_gamma   90.00
#
_symmetry.space_group_name_H-M   'P 1'
#
loop_
_entity.id
_entity.type
_entity.pdbx_description
1 polymer ?
#
loop_
_entity_poly.entity_id
_entity_poly.type
_entity_poly.pdbx_seq_one_letter_code
_entity_poly.pdbx_strand_id
1 'polypeptide(L)'
;MRENLNIRNGVLIGAHDELYLAQGNHSPVDYFLGNVTVARDSIDSFWDNFDFRSKFCSDLGAIFSHVVFPDKHVIESDNFPLGRVSGLFECYKEKRRSSKVIYPASSLRESDERVFHRDDTHMNIQGVKIVLLEIVRSILPDLTEKEVWNCLNPVVKLKSCVGDLSSKIGAGSREIEVFTPPKGTRVLSNGVKGGIMELLIFI
;
A
#
# COMPACT_ATOMS: atom_id res chain seq x y z
N MET A 1 18.68 -5.57 -20.63
CA MET A 1 17.72 -4.66 -19.94
C MET A 1 18.13 -4.33 -18.51
N ARG A 2 18.48 -5.30 -17.63
CA ARG A 2 18.96 -4.98 -16.25
C ARG A 2 20.24 -4.15 -16.20
N GLU A 3 21.14 -4.32 -17.16
CA GLU A 3 22.47 -3.68 -17.19
C GLU A 3 22.45 -2.14 -17.24
N ASN A 4 21.29 -1.54 -17.55
CA ASN A 4 21.12 -0.08 -17.60
C ASN A 4 20.35 0.51 -16.41
N LEU A 5 19.98 -0.32 -15.40
CA LEU A 5 19.23 0.16 -14.23
C LEU A 5 20.19 0.60 -13.11
N ASN A 6 19.97 1.79 -12.58
CA ASN A 6 20.71 2.29 -11.41
C ASN A 6 20.11 1.72 -10.12
N ILE A 7 20.62 0.56 -9.69
CA ILE A 7 20.20 -0.11 -8.45
C ILE A 7 21.31 -0.01 -7.41
N ARG A 8 21.01 0.52 -6.22
CA ARG A 8 21.93 0.62 -5.08
C ARG A 8 21.28 0.04 -3.83
N ASN A 9 21.93 -0.92 -3.18
CA ASN A 9 21.42 -1.56 -1.95
C ASN A 9 19.95 -2.03 -2.06
N GLY A 10 19.56 -2.57 -3.21
CA GLY A 10 18.18 -3.02 -3.46
C GLY A 10 17.15 -1.92 -3.70
N VAL A 11 17.60 -0.68 -3.94
CA VAL A 11 16.79 0.48 -4.29
C VAL A 11 17.04 0.83 -5.76
N LEU A 12 15.97 0.93 -6.56
CA LEU A 12 16.02 1.41 -7.93
C LEU A 12 15.87 2.93 -7.92
N ILE A 13 16.84 3.63 -8.51
CA ILE A 13 16.88 5.08 -8.58
C ILE A 13 16.30 5.52 -9.92
N GLY A 14 15.19 6.24 -9.84
CA GLY A 14 14.47 6.89 -10.94
C GLY A 14 15.01 8.27 -11.29
N ALA A 15 14.29 8.94 -12.19
CA ALA A 15 14.55 10.35 -12.48
C ALA A 15 14.28 11.22 -11.24
N HIS A 16 14.97 12.37 -11.16
CA HIS A 16 14.83 13.33 -10.06
C HIS A 16 15.03 12.71 -8.65
N ASP A 17 15.94 11.73 -8.56
CA ASP A 17 16.28 10.97 -7.35
C ASP A 17 15.08 10.27 -6.68
N GLU A 18 14.03 9.96 -7.46
CA GLU A 18 12.90 9.20 -6.95
C GLU A 18 13.28 7.72 -6.75
N LEU A 19 12.96 7.18 -5.57
CA LEU A 19 13.37 5.83 -5.18
C LEU A 19 12.20 4.84 -5.30
N TYR A 20 12.53 3.64 -5.75
CA TYR A 20 11.61 2.52 -5.88
C TYR A 20 12.23 1.25 -5.29
N LEU A 21 11.39 0.34 -4.79
CA LEU A 21 11.86 -0.94 -4.28
C LEU A 21 12.33 -1.83 -5.45
N ALA A 22 13.60 -2.22 -5.47
CA ALA A 22 14.15 -3.13 -6.48
C ALA A 22 14.26 -4.57 -5.97
N GLN A 23 14.69 -4.71 -4.71
CA GLN A 23 14.98 -5.99 -4.07
C GLN A 23 14.39 -6.08 -2.66
N GLY A 24 14.21 -7.30 -2.18
CA GLY A 24 13.62 -7.65 -0.89
C GLY A 24 13.18 -9.11 -0.93
N ASN A 25 12.28 -9.52 -0.03
CA ASN A 25 11.78 -10.90 0.00
C ASN A 25 11.11 -11.36 -1.31
N HIS A 26 10.65 -10.42 -2.15
CA HIS A 26 9.89 -10.70 -3.35
C HIS A 26 10.50 -10.15 -4.66
N SER A 27 11.68 -9.52 -4.63
CA SER A 27 12.40 -9.01 -5.83
C SER A 27 11.49 -8.45 -6.95
N PRO A 28 10.72 -7.38 -6.69
CA PRO A 28 9.63 -6.94 -7.58
C PRO A 28 10.07 -6.61 -9.01
N VAL A 29 11.29 -6.09 -9.20
CA VAL A 29 11.85 -5.80 -10.54
C VAL A 29 11.95 -7.05 -11.43
N ASP A 30 12.16 -8.21 -10.83
CA ASP A 30 12.30 -9.46 -11.57
C ASP A 30 10.98 -9.85 -12.25
N TYR A 31 9.85 -9.56 -11.60
CA TYR A 31 8.52 -9.74 -12.15
C TYR A 31 8.22 -8.71 -13.25
N PHE A 32 8.56 -7.44 -13.02
CA PHE A 32 8.34 -6.37 -13.99
C PHE A 32 9.08 -6.58 -15.30
N LEU A 33 10.27 -7.19 -15.22
CA LEU A 33 11.09 -7.55 -16.37
C LEU A 33 10.72 -8.91 -17.00
N GLY A 34 9.72 -9.61 -16.46
CA GLY A 34 9.29 -10.92 -16.95
C GLY A 34 10.26 -12.08 -16.67
N ASN A 35 11.24 -11.89 -15.79
CA ASN A 35 12.17 -12.96 -15.39
C ASN A 35 11.53 -13.95 -14.42
N VAL A 36 10.50 -13.50 -13.69
CA VAL A 36 9.72 -14.30 -12.76
C VAL A 36 8.24 -14.08 -13.06
N THR A 37 7.46 -15.16 -13.03
CA THR A 37 5.99 -15.11 -13.14
C THR A 37 5.38 -15.45 -11.80
N VAL A 38 4.23 -14.84 -11.47
CA VAL A 38 3.47 -15.21 -10.27
C VAL A 38 3.03 -16.67 -10.38
N ALA A 39 3.41 -17.49 -9.40
CA ALA A 39 3.01 -18.88 -9.36
C ALA A 39 1.48 -19.01 -9.21
N ARG A 40 0.87 -19.97 -9.93
CA ARG A 40 -0.57 -20.23 -9.83
C ARG A 40 -1.00 -20.51 -8.39
N ASP A 41 -0.24 -21.33 -7.67
CA ASP A 41 -0.49 -21.66 -6.27
C ASP A 41 -0.52 -20.43 -5.35
N SER A 42 0.25 -19.38 -5.68
CA SER A 42 0.22 -18.10 -4.95
C SER A 42 -1.09 -17.35 -5.18
N ILE A 43 -1.58 -17.34 -6.43
CA ILE A 43 -2.86 -16.71 -6.79
C ILE A 43 -4.01 -17.47 -6.12
N ASP A 44 -3.96 -18.80 -6.15
CA ASP A 44 -4.95 -19.68 -5.55
C ASP A 44 -4.99 -19.47 -4.03
N SER A 45 -3.82 -19.51 -3.39
CA SER A 45 -3.68 -19.25 -1.96
C SER A 45 -4.21 -17.88 -1.54
N PHE A 46 -3.98 -16.83 -2.34
CA PHE A 46 -4.53 -15.51 -2.06
C PHE A 46 -6.06 -15.52 -2.00
N TRP A 47 -6.71 -16.12 -3.02
CA TRP A 47 -8.17 -16.17 -3.11
C TRP A 47 -8.80 -17.11 -2.08
N ASP A 48 -8.17 -18.25 -1.77
CA ASP A 48 -8.64 -19.15 -0.73
C ASP A 48 -8.57 -18.48 0.66
N ASN A 49 -7.48 -17.77 0.95
CA ASN A 49 -7.35 -16.98 2.18
C ASN A 49 -8.39 -15.87 2.26
N PHE A 50 -8.65 -15.19 1.14
CA PHE A 50 -9.67 -14.15 1.05
C PHE A 50 -11.06 -14.70 1.34
N ASP A 51 -11.44 -15.81 0.71
CA ASP A 51 -12.74 -16.45 0.90
C ASP A 51 -12.91 -16.95 2.33
N PHE A 52 -11.89 -17.61 2.88
CA PHE A 52 -11.88 -18.06 4.26
C PHE A 52 -12.13 -16.90 5.24
N ARG A 53 -11.38 -15.79 5.09
CA ARG A 53 -11.53 -14.61 5.96
C ARG A 53 -12.88 -13.94 5.77
N SER A 54 -13.34 -13.79 4.52
CA SER A 54 -14.66 -13.22 4.25
C SER A 54 -15.77 -14.06 4.86
N LYS A 55 -15.67 -15.39 4.81
CA LYS A 55 -16.64 -16.30 5.41
C LYS A 55 -16.57 -16.22 6.94
N PHE A 56 -15.38 -16.28 7.51
CA PHE A 56 -15.18 -16.19 8.96
C PHE A 56 -15.78 -14.90 9.55
N CYS A 57 -15.54 -13.74 8.93
CA CYS A 57 -16.15 -12.48 9.35
C CYS A 57 -17.68 -12.52 9.22
N SER A 58 -18.20 -13.05 8.10
CA SER A 58 -19.65 -13.18 7.89
C SER A 58 -20.32 -14.06 8.93
N ASP A 59 -19.69 -15.18 9.32
CA ASP A 59 -20.21 -16.11 10.32
C ASP A 59 -20.26 -15.46 11.73
N LEU A 60 -19.43 -14.44 11.96
CA LEU A 60 -19.42 -13.61 13.18
C LEU A 60 -20.29 -12.34 13.08
N GLY A 61 -21.01 -12.14 11.97
CA GLY A 61 -21.80 -10.92 11.74
C GLY A 61 -20.97 -9.65 11.51
N ALA A 62 -19.69 -9.79 11.13
CA ALA A 62 -18.79 -8.68 10.85
C ALA A 62 -18.69 -8.38 9.35
N ILE A 63 -18.54 -7.10 9.00
CA ILE A 63 -18.26 -6.64 7.63
C ILE A 63 -16.79 -6.91 7.30
N PHE A 64 -16.53 -7.45 6.10
CA PHE A 64 -15.18 -7.74 5.62
C PHE A 64 -14.89 -6.99 4.32
N SER A 65 -13.81 -6.21 4.34
CA SER A 65 -13.18 -5.60 3.17
C SER A 65 -11.69 -5.93 3.18
N HIS A 66 -11.11 -6.15 2.00
CA HIS A 66 -9.68 -6.44 1.82
C HIS A 66 -9.06 -5.38 0.92
N VAL A 67 -8.10 -4.63 1.43
CA VAL A 67 -7.40 -3.59 0.66
C VAL A 67 -6.11 -4.17 0.11
N VAL A 68 -5.92 -4.06 -1.20
CA VAL A 68 -4.63 -4.30 -1.84
C VAL A 68 -4.04 -2.95 -2.22
N PHE A 69 -2.97 -2.56 -1.56
CA PHE A 69 -2.28 -1.31 -1.87
C PHE A 69 -1.52 -1.46 -3.20
N PRO A 70 -1.70 -0.54 -4.17
CA PRO A 70 -0.91 -0.55 -5.38
C PRO A 70 0.55 -0.22 -5.08
N ASP A 71 1.45 -0.82 -5.83
CA ASP A 71 2.87 -0.45 -5.77
C ASP A 71 3.06 1.00 -6.23
N LYS A 72 4.01 1.72 -5.62
CA LYS A 72 4.31 3.12 -5.95
C LYS A 72 4.49 3.37 -7.45
N HIS A 73 5.21 2.50 -8.17
CA HIS A 73 5.47 2.67 -9.61
C HIS A 73 4.22 2.56 -10.49
N VAL A 74 3.15 1.96 -9.99
CA VAL A 74 1.85 1.85 -10.68
C VAL A 74 1.12 3.19 -10.68
N ILE A 75 1.39 4.02 -9.68
CA ILE A 75 0.74 5.32 -9.45
C ILE A 75 1.66 6.47 -9.89
N GLU A 76 2.90 6.49 -9.42
CA GLU A 76 3.91 7.51 -9.67
C GLU A 76 4.92 7.01 -10.71
N SER A 77 4.44 6.76 -11.94
CA SER A 77 5.23 6.12 -13.01
C SER A 77 6.18 7.05 -13.75
N ASP A 78 5.99 8.37 -13.68
CA ASP A 78 6.67 9.33 -14.56
C ASP A 78 8.18 9.35 -14.37
N ASN A 79 8.66 9.08 -13.15
CA ASN A 79 10.09 8.97 -12.85
C ASN A 79 10.59 7.52 -12.79
N PHE A 80 9.74 6.52 -13.07
CA PHE A 80 10.10 5.11 -12.94
C PHE A 80 10.95 4.66 -14.15
N PRO A 81 12.16 4.08 -13.96
CA PRO A 81 13.08 3.74 -15.06
C PRO A 81 12.54 2.76 -16.11
N LEU A 82 11.51 1.98 -15.77
CA LEU A 82 10.91 0.99 -16.68
C LEU A 82 9.66 1.52 -17.39
N GLY A 83 9.31 2.79 -17.19
CA GLY A 83 8.10 3.40 -17.73
C GLY A 83 6.83 2.85 -17.08
N ARG A 84 5.71 2.82 -17.81
CA ARG A 84 4.45 2.32 -17.26
C ARG A 84 4.44 0.79 -17.27
N VAL A 85 4.61 0.20 -16.10
CA VAL A 85 4.52 -1.26 -15.88
C VAL A 85 3.32 -1.57 -14.98
N SER A 86 2.63 -2.67 -15.28
CA SER A 86 1.53 -3.17 -14.45
C SER A 86 2.05 -3.67 -13.10
N GLY A 87 1.28 -3.39 -12.04
CA GLY A 87 1.55 -3.94 -10.71
C GLY A 87 1.29 -5.43 -10.63
N LEU A 88 1.92 -6.10 -9.66
CA LEU A 88 1.77 -7.55 -9.45
C LEU A 88 0.33 -7.99 -9.23
N PHE A 89 -0.50 -7.14 -8.64
CA PHE A 89 -1.89 -7.45 -8.35
C PHE A 89 -2.74 -7.64 -9.61
N GLU A 90 -2.32 -7.14 -10.78
CA GLU A 90 -3.04 -7.40 -12.04
C GLU A 90 -3.15 -8.90 -12.32
N CYS A 91 -2.09 -9.68 -12.06
CA CYS A 91 -2.10 -11.15 -12.23
C CYS A 91 -3.17 -11.83 -11.34
N TYR A 92 -3.44 -11.28 -10.16
CA TYR A 92 -4.43 -11.83 -9.24
C TYR A 92 -5.86 -11.48 -9.68
N LYS A 93 -6.06 -10.27 -10.21
CA LYS A 93 -7.36 -9.78 -10.72
C LYS A 93 -7.80 -10.45 -12.01
N GLU A 94 -6.87 -10.93 -12.82
CA GLU A 94 -7.17 -11.70 -14.04
C GLU A 94 -7.92 -13.00 -13.71
N LYS A 95 -7.56 -13.67 -12.62
CA LYS A 95 -8.24 -14.89 -12.18
C LYS A 95 -9.65 -14.61 -11.67
N ARG A 96 -9.82 -13.58 -10.84
CA ARG A 96 -11.09 -13.29 -10.16
C ARG A 96 -11.19 -11.83 -9.76
N ARG A 97 -12.42 -11.31 -9.73
CA ARG A 97 -12.76 -10.01 -9.16
C ARG A 97 -13.77 -10.19 -8.03
N SER A 98 -13.69 -9.35 -7.01
CA SER A 98 -14.62 -9.33 -5.88
C SER A 98 -14.87 -7.89 -5.45
N SER A 99 -16.12 -7.53 -5.17
CA SER A 99 -16.49 -6.19 -4.69
C SER A 99 -15.99 -5.90 -3.28
N LYS A 100 -15.59 -6.92 -2.51
CA LYS A 100 -14.97 -6.74 -1.19
C LYS A 100 -13.45 -6.53 -1.27
N VAL A 101 -12.85 -6.60 -2.46
CA VAL A 101 -11.45 -6.21 -2.66
C VAL A 101 -11.39 -4.77 -3.13
N ILE A 102 -10.74 -3.93 -2.33
CA ILE A 102 -10.49 -2.53 -2.63
C ILE A 102 -9.09 -2.43 -3.26
N TYR A 103 -9.02 -1.90 -4.47
CA TYR A 103 -7.76 -1.64 -5.18
C TYR A 103 -7.76 -0.17 -5.63
N PRO A 104 -7.25 0.75 -4.80
CA PRO A 104 -7.47 2.20 -4.94
C PRO A 104 -6.65 2.87 -6.06
N ALA A 105 -6.19 2.10 -7.04
CA ALA A 105 -5.24 2.59 -8.04
C ALA A 105 -5.82 3.68 -8.96
N SER A 106 -7.12 3.64 -9.26
CA SER A 106 -7.78 4.69 -10.05
C SER A 106 -7.82 6.00 -9.27
N SER A 107 -8.36 5.98 -8.06
CA SER A 107 -8.52 7.18 -7.25
C SER A 107 -7.19 7.80 -6.83
N LEU A 108 -6.16 6.97 -6.64
CA LEU A 108 -4.80 7.47 -6.39
C LEU A 108 -4.17 8.15 -7.61
N ARG A 109 -4.45 7.68 -8.84
CA ARG A 109 -3.95 8.31 -10.08
C ARG A 109 -4.71 9.57 -10.46
N GLU A 110 -5.97 9.69 -10.03
CA GLU A 110 -6.82 10.87 -10.25
C GLU A 110 -6.46 12.04 -9.32
N SER A 111 -5.58 11.83 -8.35
CA SER A 111 -5.10 12.88 -7.46
C SER A 111 -4.23 13.89 -8.20
N ASP A 112 -4.56 15.18 -8.09
CA ASP A 112 -3.70 16.28 -8.56
C ASP A 112 -2.43 16.45 -7.71
N GLU A 113 -2.46 15.93 -6.47
CA GLU A 113 -1.32 15.93 -5.57
C GLU A 113 -0.61 14.58 -5.59
N ARG A 114 0.71 14.60 -5.35
CA ARG A 114 1.52 13.39 -5.16
C ARG A 114 0.99 12.57 -3.97
N VAL A 115 0.92 11.25 -4.12
CA VAL A 115 0.35 10.34 -3.11
C VAL A 115 1.35 9.39 -2.46
N PHE A 116 2.59 9.33 -2.98
CA PHE A 116 3.71 8.62 -2.35
C PHE A 116 4.87 9.54 -2.00
N HIS A 117 5.59 9.16 -0.95
CA HIS A 117 6.88 9.75 -0.64
C HIS A 117 7.91 9.41 -1.73
N ARG A 118 8.80 10.36 -2.07
CA ARG A 118 9.80 10.19 -3.14
C ARG A 118 10.84 9.11 -2.84
N ASP A 119 11.21 8.94 -1.58
CA ASP A 119 12.32 8.13 -1.10
C ASP A 119 11.87 7.01 -0.14
N ASP A 120 10.59 6.67 -0.16
CA ASP A 120 9.97 5.67 0.69
C ASP A 120 8.95 4.88 -0.14
N THR A 121 8.71 3.62 0.23
CA THR A 121 7.73 2.73 -0.43
C THR A 121 6.29 3.04 -0.06
N HIS A 122 6.04 3.77 1.03
CA HIS A 122 4.73 4.06 1.58
C HIS A 122 4.12 5.34 1.00
N MET A 123 2.79 5.38 1.05
CA MET A 123 2.02 6.57 0.73
C MET A 123 2.32 7.71 1.70
N ASN A 124 2.23 8.94 1.20
CA ASN A 124 2.16 10.10 2.08
C ASN A 124 0.75 10.27 2.64
N ILE A 125 0.52 11.30 3.45
CA ILE A 125 -0.77 11.54 4.08
C ILE A 125 -1.93 11.65 3.06
N GLN A 126 -1.69 12.20 1.87
CA GLN A 126 -2.72 12.35 0.85
C GLN A 126 -3.11 11.00 0.24
N GLY A 127 -2.13 10.16 -0.08
CA GLY A 127 -2.40 8.79 -0.50
C GLY A 127 -3.16 8.00 0.56
N VAL A 128 -2.75 8.10 1.82
CA VAL A 128 -3.45 7.44 2.93
C VAL A 128 -4.88 7.96 3.07
N LYS A 129 -5.12 9.27 2.91
CA LYS A 129 -6.47 9.86 2.94
C LYS A 129 -7.37 9.28 1.85
N ILE A 130 -6.89 9.19 0.62
CA ILE A 130 -7.65 8.62 -0.50
C ILE A 130 -8.05 7.17 -0.21
N VAL A 131 -7.09 6.32 0.20
CA VAL A 131 -7.37 4.92 0.51
C VAL A 131 -8.33 4.80 1.70
N LEU A 132 -8.17 5.62 2.73
CA LEU A 132 -9.05 5.59 3.88
C LEU A 132 -10.49 5.96 3.52
N LEU A 133 -10.71 6.92 2.63
CA LEU A 133 -12.07 7.23 2.15
C LEU A 133 -12.69 6.04 1.41
N GLU A 134 -11.93 5.31 0.60
CA GLU A 134 -12.44 4.09 -0.05
C GLU A 134 -12.81 3.02 0.97
N ILE A 135 -11.99 2.82 2.01
CA ILE A 135 -12.28 1.89 3.10
C ILE A 135 -13.57 2.31 3.82
N VAL A 136 -13.66 3.57 4.26
CA VAL A 136 -14.83 4.07 4.99
C VAL A 136 -16.08 3.97 4.14
N ARG A 137 -16.05 4.39 2.87
CA ARG A 137 -17.20 4.27 1.96
C ARG A 137 -17.66 2.82 1.76
N SER A 138 -16.74 1.86 1.84
CA SER A 138 -17.08 0.43 1.73
C SER A 138 -17.79 -0.15 2.97
N ILE A 139 -17.62 0.47 4.14
CA ILE A 139 -18.12 -0.06 5.43
C ILE A 139 -19.26 0.81 5.99
N LEU A 140 -19.15 2.13 5.80
CA LEU A 140 -20.03 3.18 6.33
C LEU A 140 -20.41 4.14 5.18
N PRO A 141 -21.23 3.70 4.20
CA PRO A 141 -21.51 4.46 2.99
C PRO A 141 -22.26 5.79 3.24
N ASP A 142 -22.91 5.92 4.40
CA ASP A 142 -23.68 7.11 4.77
C ASP A 142 -22.82 8.25 5.31
N LEU A 143 -21.53 7.99 5.63
CA LEU A 143 -20.63 9.03 6.10
C LEU A 143 -20.16 9.92 4.95
N THR A 144 -20.33 11.23 5.13
CA THR A 144 -19.75 12.21 4.22
C THR A 144 -18.25 12.32 4.41
N GLU A 145 -17.53 12.70 3.36
CA GLU A 145 -16.09 12.95 3.43
C GLU A 145 -15.72 13.99 4.50
N LYS A 146 -16.55 15.03 4.66
CA LYS A 146 -16.38 16.05 5.69
C LYS A 146 -16.42 15.45 7.09
N GLU A 147 -17.36 14.54 7.36
CA GLU A 147 -17.47 13.87 8.66
C GLU A 147 -16.25 13.00 8.93
N VAL A 148 -15.78 12.25 7.93
CA VAL A 148 -14.55 11.44 8.03
C VAL A 148 -13.36 12.32 8.41
N TRP A 149 -13.17 13.45 7.73
CA TRP A 149 -12.03 14.33 7.99
C TRP A 149 -12.13 15.12 9.29
N ASN A 150 -13.34 15.46 9.74
CA ASN A 150 -13.52 16.05 11.07
C ASN A 150 -13.05 15.10 12.18
N CYS A 151 -13.22 13.78 12.00
CA CYS A 151 -12.75 12.78 12.95
C CYS A 151 -11.23 12.56 12.89
N LEU A 152 -10.63 12.60 11.70
CA LEU A 152 -9.24 12.18 11.49
C LEU A 152 -8.21 13.31 11.48
N ASN A 153 -8.58 14.52 11.07
CA ASN A 153 -7.66 15.67 11.08
C ASN A 153 -7.05 15.96 12.46
N PRO A 154 -7.76 15.84 13.61
CA PRO A 154 -7.17 16.09 14.93
C PRO A 154 -6.00 15.16 15.28
N VAL A 155 -5.93 13.98 14.65
CA VAL A 155 -4.89 12.98 14.92
C VAL A 155 -3.76 12.97 13.89
N VAL A 156 -3.78 13.88 12.91
CA VAL A 156 -2.63 14.14 12.05
C VAL A 156 -1.56 14.88 12.84
N LYS A 157 -0.31 14.40 12.77
CA LYS A 157 0.86 15.01 13.42
C LYS A 157 2.05 15.02 12.47
N LEU A 158 2.94 16.00 12.66
CA LEU A 158 4.28 15.95 12.08
C LEU A 158 5.16 15.00 12.88
N LYS A 159 5.90 14.14 12.18
CA LYS A 159 6.86 13.21 12.77
C LYS A 159 8.13 13.20 11.95
N SER A 160 9.28 13.28 12.62
CA SER A 160 10.56 13.02 11.98
C SER A 160 10.68 11.53 11.62
N CYS A 161 10.93 11.24 10.36
CA CYS A 161 11.04 9.90 9.81
C CYS A 161 12.19 9.84 8.80
N VAL A 162 12.86 8.68 8.72
CA VAL A 162 13.76 8.33 7.61
C VAL A 162 13.01 7.32 6.77
N GLY A 163 12.89 7.59 5.47
CA GLY A 163 12.18 6.70 4.57
C GLY A 163 12.84 5.33 4.48
N ASP A 164 12.06 4.28 4.25
CA ASP A 164 12.60 2.91 4.20
C ASP A 164 13.62 2.72 3.07
N LEU A 165 13.45 3.36 1.91
CA LEU A 165 14.42 3.34 0.82
C LEU A 165 15.57 4.33 1.06
N SER A 166 15.31 5.53 1.58
CA SER A 166 16.38 6.47 1.94
C SER A 166 17.33 5.92 3.00
N SER A 167 16.81 5.16 3.96
CA SER A 167 17.63 4.48 4.99
C SER A 167 18.65 3.52 4.37
N LYS A 168 18.30 2.84 3.26
CA LYS A 168 19.19 1.91 2.55
C LYS A 168 20.31 2.60 1.78
N ILE A 169 20.14 3.89 1.46
CA ILE A 169 21.12 4.67 0.69
C ILE A 169 21.76 5.81 1.49
N GLY A 170 21.49 5.88 2.81
CA GLY A 170 22.14 6.83 3.73
C GLY A 170 21.61 8.26 3.64
N ALA A 171 20.35 8.47 3.23
CA ALA A 171 19.73 9.79 3.25
C ALA A 171 19.21 10.18 4.65
N GLY A 172 19.12 11.49 4.90
CA GLY A 172 18.73 12.05 6.19
C GLY A 172 17.23 11.96 6.51
N SER A 173 16.86 12.26 7.75
CA SER A 173 15.45 12.34 8.18
C SER A 173 14.76 13.58 7.64
N ARG A 174 13.43 13.51 7.50
CA ARG A 174 12.57 14.67 7.26
C ARG A 174 11.33 14.60 8.13
N GLU A 175 10.63 15.73 8.24
CA GLU A 175 9.30 15.75 8.83
C GLU A 175 8.25 15.32 7.80
N ILE A 176 7.36 14.42 8.21
CA ILE A 176 6.21 13.98 7.42
C ILE A 176 4.95 14.05 8.27
N GLU A 177 3.82 14.28 7.62
CA GLU A 177 2.51 14.14 8.24
C GLU A 177 2.14 12.65 8.35
N VAL A 178 1.72 12.23 9.54
CA VAL A 178 1.26 10.87 9.82
C VAL A 178 -0.04 10.91 10.61
N PHE A 179 -0.90 9.92 10.40
CA PHE A 179 -1.98 9.65 11.33
C PHE A 179 -1.43 9.00 12.59
N THR A 180 -1.77 9.55 13.75
CA THR A 180 -1.50 8.94 15.04
C THR A 180 -2.74 8.21 15.54
N PRO A 181 -2.62 7.02 16.15
CA PRO A 181 -3.79 6.35 16.73
C PRO A 181 -4.47 7.26 17.75
N PRO A 182 -5.81 7.41 17.72
CA PRO A 182 -6.54 8.15 18.74
C PRO A 182 -6.26 7.61 20.15
N LYS A 183 -6.37 8.48 21.16
CA LYS A 183 -6.21 8.09 22.57
C LYS A 183 -7.18 6.96 22.90
N GLY A 184 -6.68 5.87 23.50
CA GLY A 184 -7.48 4.69 23.83
C GLY A 184 -7.40 3.56 22.81
N THR A 185 -6.80 3.79 21.63
CA THR A 185 -6.60 2.73 20.63
C THR A 185 -5.70 1.62 21.18
N ARG A 186 -6.14 0.36 21.05
CA ARG A 186 -5.33 -0.82 21.35
C ARG A 186 -4.96 -1.51 20.05
N VAL A 187 -3.67 -1.69 19.83
CA VAL A 187 -3.13 -2.50 18.73
C VAL A 187 -2.93 -3.91 19.26
N LEU A 188 -3.62 -4.88 18.65
CA LEU A 188 -3.45 -6.30 18.96
C LEU A 188 -2.73 -6.99 17.80
N SER A 189 -1.77 -7.85 18.14
CA SER A 189 -1.07 -8.71 17.19
C SER A 189 -1.52 -10.15 17.37
N ASN A 190 -1.65 -10.87 16.26
CA ASN A 190 -1.86 -12.32 16.26
C ASN A 190 -0.57 -13.13 16.54
N GLY A 191 0.55 -12.46 16.86
CA GLY A 191 1.83 -13.09 17.19
C GLY A 191 2.66 -13.51 15.96
N VAL A 192 2.21 -13.25 14.74
CA VAL A 192 2.98 -13.56 13.52
C VAL A 192 4.09 -12.52 13.34
N LYS A 193 5.35 -12.97 13.37
CA LYS A 193 6.51 -12.12 13.13
C LYS A 193 6.71 -11.91 11.61
N GLY A 194 6.92 -10.66 11.19
CA GLY A 194 7.32 -10.34 9.81
C GLY A 194 6.19 -10.09 8.82
N GLY A 195 4.93 -10.06 9.26
CA GLY A 195 3.79 -9.58 8.47
C GLY A 195 2.98 -8.56 9.26
N ILE A 196 2.68 -7.40 8.69
CA ILE A 196 1.78 -6.43 9.32
C ILE A 196 0.35 -7.00 9.21
N MET A 197 -0.10 -7.66 10.27
CA MET A 197 -1.52 -7.91 10.53
C MET A 197 -1.83 -7.36 11.91
N GLU A 198 -2.00 -6.05 11.98
CA GLU A 198 -2.47 -5.36 13.16
C GLU A 198 -4.00 -5.31 13.13
N LEU A 199 -4.65 -5.81 14.17
CA LEU A 199 -6.09 -5.63 14.38
C LEU A 199 -6.27 -4.38 15.24
N LEU A 200 -6.92 -3.36 14.68
CA LEU A 200 -7.30 -2.15 15.41
C LEU A 200 -8.70 -2.36 16.02
N ILE A 201 -8.80 -2.33 17.36
CA ILE A 201 -10.09 -2.37 18.06
C ILE A 201 -10.30 -1.01 18.74
N PHE A 202 -11.42 -0.36 18.43
CA PHE A 202 -11.94 0.77 19.21
C PHE A 202 -12.83 0.20 20.31
N ILE A 203 -12.54 0.54 21.58
CA ILE A 203 -13.34 0.19 22.76
C ILE A 203 -14.01 1.46 23.26
#